data_AF-A0A0C3PXZ1-F1
#
_entry.id   AF-A0A0C3PXZ1-F1
#
_cell.length_a   1.000
_cell.length_b   1.000
_cell.length_c   1.000
_cell.angle_alpha   90.00
_cell.angle_beta   90.00
_cell.angle_gamma   90.00
#
_symmetry.space_group_name_H-M   'P 1'
#
loop_
_entity.id
_entity.type
_entity.pdbx_description
1 polymer ?
#
loop_
_entity_poly.entity_id
_entity_poly.type
_entity_poly.pdbx_seq_one_letter_code
_entity_poly.pdbx_strand_id
1 'polypeptide(L)'
;MRTTPTDALLAHAHIPPAPLLIQHTLHKAALCLSTLPDSHPLHALVNKIVKSNVKRHRAALHRLLHDIGVNPKKIEKIYPCPVPPGARPSHMTAIAPNKKAHNVVALSHNIWVARVPN
;
A
#
# COMPACT_ATOMS: atom_id res chain seq x y z
N MET A 1 -27.95 -7.17 -12.35
CA MET A 1 -27.29 -5.86 -12.17
C MET A 1 -27.91 -4.88 -13.15
N ARG A 2 -28.52 -3.78 -12.68
CA ARG A 2 -28.92 -2.68 -13.55
C ARG A 2 -27.68 -1.83 -13.82
N THR A 3 -27.04 -2.03 -14.97
CA THR A 3 -25.95 -1.16 -15.43
C THR A 3 -26.57 0.04 -16.13
N THR A 4 -26.29 1.25 -15.65
CA THR A 4 -26.70 2.46 -16.37
C THR A 4 -25.83 2.59 -17.63
N PRO A 5 -26.31 3.26 -18.71
CA PRO A 5 -25.48 3.54 -19.88
C PRO A 5 -24.16 4.25 -19.51
N THR A 6 -24.18 5.06 -18.46
CA THR A 6 -23.01 5.70 -17.88
C THR A 6 -22.04 4.68 -17.28
N ASP A 7 -22.51 3.68 -16.52
CA ASP A 7 -21.65 2.63 -15.96
C ASP A 7 -20.95 1.82 -17.07
N ALA A 8 -21.63 1.58 -18.20
CA ALA A 8 -21.03 0.91 -19.36
C ALA A 8 -19.93 1.77 -20.02
N LEU A 9 -20.17 3.07 -20.21
CA LEU A 9 -19.16 4.01 -20.72
C LEU A 9 -17.95 4.08 -19.78
N LEU A 10 -18.17 4.17 -18.48
CA LEU A 10 -17.11 4.20 -17.48
C LEU A 10 -16.29 2.90 -17.48
N ALA A 11 -16.94 1.75 -17.57
CA ALA A 11 -16.28 0.46 -17.70
C ALA A 11 -15.40 0.38 -18.97
N HIS A 12 -15.89 0.88 -20.10
CA HIS A 12 -15.11 0.99 -21.34
C HIS A 12 -13.92 1.94 -21.21
N ALA A 13 -14.04 3.00 -20.42
CA ALA A 13 -12.95 3.92 -20.12
C ALA A 13 -11.98 3.41 -19.03
N HIS A 14 -12.19 2.20 -18.50
CA HIS A 14 -11.48 1.66 -17.33
C HIS A 14 -11.58 2.55 -16.08
N ILE A 15 -12.62 3.39 -16.00
CA ILE A 15 -12.87 4.25 -14.83
C ILE A 15 -13.81 3.49 -13.90
N PRO A 16 -13.37 3.16 -12.67
CA PRO A 16 -14.25 2.50 -11.73
C PRO A 16 -15.37 3.46 -11.29
N PRO A 17 -16.59 2.95 -11.05
CA PRO A 17 -17.69 3.75 -10.55
C PRO A 17 -17.36 4.39 -9.20
N ALA A 18 -17.93 5.56 -8.93
CA ALA A 18 -17.69 6.38 -7.75
C ALA A 18 -17.67 5.61 -6.40
N PRO A 19 -18.62 4.70 -6.08
CA PRO A 19 -18.56 3.96 -4.81
C PRO A 19 -17.30 3.10 -4.66
N LEU A 20 -16.80 2.52 -5.75
CA LEU A 20 -15.56 1.72 -5.72
C LEU A 20 -14.33 2.60 -5.52
N LEU A 21 -14.30 3.79 -6.10
CA LEU A 21 -13.24 4.77 -5.87
C LEU A 21 -13.18 5.19 -4.39
N ILE A 22 -14.33 5.46 -3.78
CA ILE A 22 -14.43 5.81 -2.37
C ILE A 22 -13.94 4.65 -1.50
N GLN A 23 -14.40 3.43 -1.77
CA GLN A 23 -13.96 2.27 -1.00
C GLN A 23 -12.45 2.02 -1.14
N HIS A 24 -11.90 2.14 -2.34
CA HIS A 24 -10.47 1.98 -2.59
C HIS A 24 -9.63 3.03 -1.87
N THR A 25 -10.05 4.30 -1.92
CA THR A 25 -9.35 5.40 -1.23
C THR A 25 -9.39 5.23 0.29
N LEU A 26 -10.54 4.86 0.84
CA LEU A 26 -10.69 4.55 2.27
C LEU A 26 -9.81 3.36 2.68
N HIS A 27 -9.78 2.29 1.88
CA HIS A 27 -8.96 1.10 2.16
C HIS A 27 -7.47 1.43 2.14
N LYS A 28 -7.02 2.22 1.15
CA LYS A 28 -5.64 2.71 1.08
C LYS A 28 -5.29 3.56 2.30
N ALA A 29 -6.16 4.47 2.71
CA ALA A 29 -5.95 5.30 3.90
C ALA A 29 -5.83 4.44 5.18
N ALA A 30 -6.69 3.43 5.34
CA ALA A 30 -6.62 2.49 6.46
C ALA A 30 -5.29 1.72 6.48
N LEU A 31 -4.86 1.21 5.32
CA LEU A 31 -3.58 0.53 5.18
C LEU A 31 -2.41 1.44 5.53
N CYS A 32 -2.36 2.65 4.98
CA CYS A 32 -1.31 3.62 5.30
C CYS A 32 -1.24 3.93 6.80
N LEU A 33 -2.38 4.13 7.46
CA LEU A 33 -2.41 4.36 8.92
C LEU A 33 -1.95 3.13 9.71
N SER A 34 -2.20 1.93 9.20
CA SER A 34 -1.84 0.67 9.86
C SER A 34 -0.36 0.31 9.72
N THR A 35 0.28 0.74 8.63
CA THR A 35 1.71 0.48 8.34
C THR A 35 2.63 1.57 8.86
N LEU A 36 2.09 2.59 9.55
CA LEU A 36 2.90 3.64 10.16
C LEU A 36 3.97 3.04 11.10
N PRO A 37 5.19 3.61 11.11
CA PRO A 37 6.21 3.20 12.06
C PRO A 37 5.82 3.62 13.48
N ASP A 38 6.36 2.91 14.47
CA ASP A 38 6.06 3.15 15.89
C ASP A 38 6.52 4.54 16.37
N SER A 39 7.48 5.17 15.65
CA SER A 39 7.90 6.55 15.89
C SER A 39 6.86 7.60 15.52
N HIS A 40 5.83 7.24 14.74
CA HIS A 40 4.84 8.21 14.26
C HIS A 40 3.78 8.51 15.33
N PRO A 41 3.43 9.78 15.60
CA PRO A 41 2.52 10.13 16.70
C PRO A 41 1.12 9.51 16.56
N LEU A 42 0.64 9.33 15.33
CA LEU A 42 -0.66 8.69 15.08
C LEU A 42 -0.66 7.17 15.33
N HIS A 43 0.50 6.52 15.42
CA HIS A 43 0.58 5.08 15.60
C HIS A 43 -0.07 4.62 16.90
N ALA A 44 0.23 5.29 18.01
CA ALA A 44 -0.38 5.01 19.31
C ALA A 44 -1.89 5.23 19.27
N LEU A 45 -2.35 6.28 18.59
CA LEU A 45 -3.77 6.60 18.44
C LEU A 45 -4.51 5.53 17.62
N VAL A 46 -3.96 5.15 16.46
CA VAL A 46 -4.53 4.10 15.59
C VAL A 46 -4.66 2.78 16.36
N ASN A 47 -3.60 2.38 17.08
CA ASN A 47 -3.64 1.18 17.91
C ASN A 47 -4.67 1.25 19.04
N LYS A 48 -4.87 2.42 19.65
CA LYS A 48 -5.91 2.64 20.66
C LYS A 48 -7.31 2.54 20.06
N ILE A 49 -7.53 3.13 18.88
CA ILE A 49 -8.82 3.14 18.16
C ILE A 49 -9.22 1.74 17.70
N VAL A 50 -8.28 0.93 17.21
CA VAL A 50 -8.57 -0.45 16.81
C VAL A 50 -8.92 -1.31 18.02
N LYS A 51 -8.24 -1.12 19.15
CA LYS A 51 -8.54 -1.83 20.40
C LYS A 51 -9.85 -1.37 21.04
N SER A 52 -10.15 -0.07 20.97
CA SER A 52 -11.29 0.55 21.65
C SER A 52 -12.43 0.79 20.68
N ASN A 53 -13.51 0.02 20.82
CA ASN A 53 -14.75 0.29 20.08
C ASN A 53 -15.65 1.22 20.91
N VAL A 54 -15.66 2.50 20.58
CA VAL A 54 -16.53 3.50 21.21
C VAL A 54 -17.97 3.32 20.70
N LYS A 55 -18.95 3.22 21.61
CA LYS A 55 -20.37 3.00 21.26
C LYS A 55 -21.12 4.30 20.89
N ARG A 56 -20.83 5.41 21.57
CA ARG A 56 -21.65 6.64 21.50
C ARG A 56 -21.11 7.69 20.52
N HIS A 57 -19.84 8.06 20.63
CA HIS A 57 -19.22 9.12 19.81
C HIS A 57 -18.08 8.56 18.94
N ARG A 58 -18.45 7.82 17.89
CA ARG A 58 -17.47 7.29 16.93
C ARG A 58 -16.95 8.40 16.03
N ALA A 59 -15.69 8.79 16.24
CA ALA A 59 -14.98 9.67 15.32
C ALA A 59 -14.81 9.01 13.93
N ALA A 60 -14.50 9.81 12.92
CA ALA A 60 -14.29 9.33 11.55
C ALA A 60 -13.23 8.22 11.47
N LEU A 61 -12.14 8.33 12.24
CA LEU A 61 -11.10 7.29 12.33
C LEU A 61 -11.61 5.96 12.90
N HIS A 62 -12.57 5.99 13.83
CA HIS A 62 -13.19 4.75 14.32
C HIS A 62 -13.99 4.09 13.19
N ARG A 63 -14.81 4.85 12.46
CA ARG A 63 -15.59 4.30 11.34
C ARG A 63 -14.67 3.73 10.27
N LEU A 64 -13.66 4.49 9.84
CA LEU A 64 -12.70 4.05 8.84
C LEU A 64 -12.00 2.74 9.21
N LEU A 65 -11.49 2.60 10.45
CA LEU A 65 -10.75 1.40 10.84
C LEU A 65 -11.66 0.20 11.15
N HIS A 66 -12.83 0.42 11.75
CA HIS A 66 -13.77 -0.66 12.10
C HIS A 66 -14.59 -1.14 10.89
N ASP A 67 -15.01 -0.23 10.00
CA ASP A 67 -15.82 -0.58 8.83
C ASP A 67 -15.01 -1.32 7.77
N ILE A 68 -13.70 -1.03 7.66
CA ILE A 68 -12.80 -1.68 6.70
C ILE A 68 -12.17 -2.95 7.31
N GLY A 69 -12.12 -3.08 8.64
CA GLY A 69 -11.66 -4.31 9.31
C GLY A 69 -10.14 -4.53 9.27
N VAL A 70 -9.37 -3.48 9.05
CA VAL A 70 -7.90 -3.53 8.93
C VAL A 70 -7.27 -3.54 10.33
N ASN A 71 -6.50 -4.59 10.65
CA ASN A 71 -5.82 -4.72 11.94
C ASN A 71 -4.31 -4.44 11.81
N PRO A 72 -3.77 -3.34 12.39
CA PRO A 72 -2.37 -2.96 12.29
C PRO A 72 -1.40 -3.99 12.88
N LYS A 73 -1.86 -4.89 13.77
CA LYS A 73 -1.01 -5.96 14.31
C LYS A 73 -0.80 -7.13 13.35
N LYS A 74 -1.70 -7.31 12.38
CA LYS A 74 -1.66 -8.42 11.42
C LYS A 74 -1.00 -8.01 10.11
N ILE A 75 -0.65 -6.73 9.96
CA ILE A 75 -0.16 -6.17 8.71
C ILE A 75 1.35 -6.08 8.79
N GLU A 76 1.97 -6.53 7.71
CA GLU A 76 3.41 -6.42 7.53
C GLU A 76 3.81 -4.94 7.52
N LYS A 77 4.77 -4.57 8.36
CA LYS A 77 5.35 -3.23 8.39
C LYS A 77 6.57 -3.20 7.49
N ILE A 78 6.47 -2.45 6.40
CA ILE A 78 7.61 -2.19 5.53
C ILE A 78 8.35 -0.98 6.10
N TYR A 79 9.57 -1.20 6.59
CA TYR A 79 10.44 -0.09 6.97
C TYR A 79 11.00 0.55 5.70
N PRO A 80 10.86 1.88 5.52
CA PRO A 80 11.52 2.54 4.42
C PRO A 80 13.03 2.37 4.60
N CYS A 81 13.71 1.85 3.59
CA CYS A 81 15.17 1.88 3.50
C CYS A 81 15.52 3.17 2.72
N PRO A 82 15.92 4.27 3.39
CA PRO A 82 16.20 5.51 2.70
C PRO A 82 17.44 5.32 1.83
N VAL A 83 17.31 5.60 0.53
CA VAL A 83 18.42 5.56 -0.41
C VAL A 83 18.91 7.00 -0.60
N PRO A 84 20.20 7.31 -0.35
CA PRO A 84 20.70 8.67 -0.56
C PRO A 84 20.62 9.03 -2.05
N PRO A 85 20.45 10.33 -2.40
CA PRO A 85 20.21 10.75 -3.78
C PRO A 85 21.35 10.41 -4.75
N GLY A 86 22.56 10.17 -4.25
CA GLY A 86 23.72 9.73 -5.05
C GLY A 86 23.96 8.21 -5.06
N ALA A 87 23.08 7.40 -4.46
CA ALA A 87 23.28 5.97 -4.44
C ALA A 87 23.17 5.39 -5.85
N ARG A 88 24.17 4.60 -6.24
CA ARG A 88 24.09 3.79 -7.46
C ARG A 88 23.39 2.48 -7.13
N PRO A 89 22.46 1.99 -7.97
CA PRO A 89 21.87 0.67 -7.78
C PRO A 89 22.97 -0.40 -7.81
N SER A 90 22.87 -1.38 -6.93
CA SER A 90 23.80 -2.52 -6.91
C SER A 90 23.72 -3.37 -8.19
N HIS A 91 22.58 -3.32 -8.87
CA HIS A 91 22.35 -4.02 -10.12
C HIS A 91 22.58 -3.11 -11.32
N MET A 92 23.20 -3.66 -12.36
CA MET A 92 23.41 -2.97 -13.63
C MET A 92 22.12 -2.99 -14.45
N THR A 93 21.47 -1.84 -14.59
CA THR A 93 20.31 -1.69 -15.46
C THR A 93 20.76 -1.33 -16.88
N ALA A 94 20.78 -2.32 -17.78
CA ALA A 94 20.91 -2.08 -19.21
C ALA A 94 19.51 -1.95 -19.82
N ILE A 95 19.08 -0.71 -20.10
CA ILE A 95 17.85 -0.50 -20.87
C ILE A 95 18.20 -0.67 -22.34
N ALA A 96 17.57 -1.65 -23.01
CA ALA A 96 17.76 -1.86 -24.43
C ALA A 96 17.27 -0.62 -25.23
N PRO A 97 18.04 -0.12 -26.20
CA PRO A 97 17.68 1.08 -26.96
C PRO A 97 16.49 0.89 -27.91
N ASN A 98 16.07 -0.36 -28.17
CA ASN A 98 14.98 -0.67 -29.10
C ASN A 98 14.23 -1.94 -28.67
N LYS A 99 12.90 -1.95 -28.84
CA LYS A 99 11.98 -3.07 -28.61
C LYS A 99 12.43 -4.38 -29.29
N LYS A 100 13.14 -4.30 -30.42
CA LYS A 100 13.66 -5.46 -31.18
C LYS A 100 14.95 -6.09 -30.62
N ALA A 101 15.58 -5.48 -29.62
CA ALA A 101 16.86 -5.93 -29.05
C ALA A 101 16.72 -6.56 -27.65
N HIS A 102 15.54 -7.09 -27.31
CA HIS A 102 15.26 -7.72 -26.02
C HIS A 102 15.83 -9.15 -25.96
N ASN A 103 17.17 -9.29 -25.93
CA ASN A 103 17.81 -10.53 -25.50
C ASN A 103 18.24 -10.36 -24.05
N VAL A 104 17.42 -10.90 -23.14
CA VAL A 104 17.76 -10.95 -21.71
C VAL A 104 18.82 -12.03 -21.53
N VAL A 105 20.09 -11.63 -21.50
CA VAL A 105 21.17 -12.49 -21.01
C VAL A 105 21.03 -12.54 -19.49
N ALA A 106 20.39 -13.60 -19.01
CA ALA A 106 20.36 -13.95 -17.60
C ALA A 106 21.77 -14.42 -17.19
N LEU A 107 22.54 -13.54 -16.54
CA LEU A 107 23.71 -13.97 -15.77
C LEU A 107 23.32 -14.04 -14.30
N SER A 108 23.52 -15.24 -13.80
CA SER A 108 23.02 -15.81 -12.56
C SER A 108 23.74 -15.33 -11.30
N HIS A 109 23.12 -15.72 -10.19
CA HIS A 109 23.70 -16.00 -8.88
C HIS A 109 23.93 -14.81 -7.93
N ASN A 110 23.10 -14.84 -6.88
CA ASN A 110 23.53 -15.01 -5.49
C ASN A 110 23.36 -13.83 -4.49
N ILE A 111 22.76 -14.19 -3.34
CA ILE A 111 22.86 -13.65 -1.98
C ILE A 111 22.06 -12.34 -1.65
N TRP A 112 21.44 -12.07 -0.49
CA TRP A 112 21.58 -12.51 0.92
C TRP A 112 20.27 -12.40 1.73
N VAL A 113 20.06 -13.38 2.62
CA VAL A 113 19.27 -13.25 3.87
C VAL A 113 20.11 -12.43 4.84
N ALA A 114 19.67 -11.23 5.21
CA ALA A 114 20.33 -10.41 6.22
C ALA A 114 19.75 -10.68 7.62
N ARG A 115 20.63 -11.18 8.47
CA ARG A 115 20.50 -11.51 9.89
C ARG A 115 20.36 -10.24 10.74
N VAL A 116 19.41 -10.26 11.68
CA VAL A 116 19.22 -9.24 12.73
C VAL A 116 20.31 -9.40 13.80
N PRO A 117 21.00 -8.34 14.26
CA PRO A 117 21.79 -8.41 15.49
C PRO A 117 20.92 -8.10 16.72
N ASN A 118 21.26 -8.81 17.82
CA ASN A 118 20.72 -8.66 19.18
C ASN A 118 20.75 -7.22 19.69
#